data_AF-D4LZC0-F1
#
_entry.id   AF-D4LZC0-F1
#
_cell.length_a   1.000
_cell.length_b   1.000
_cell.length_c   1.000
_cell.angle_alpha   90.00
_cell.angle_beta   90.00
_cell.angle_gamma   90.00
#
_symmetry.space_group_name_H-M   'P 1'
#
loop_
_entity.id
_entity.type
_entity.pdbx_description
1 polymer ?
#
loop_
_entity_poly.entity_id
_entity_poly.type
_entity_poly.pdbx_seq_one_letter_code
_entity_poly.pdbx_strand_id
1 'polypeptide(L)'
;MEKAKVIELKETILEDNNADAQVLRQELKAQKTCLMNLMSSPGSGKTSTLLALKPYFEGKIKWGVMEADIDSDVDANTLIEAGIPSIQLHTGGMCHLDADMTRQGIRAFDRAELDFVVLENIGNLVCPAEFDTGANFNLTILSVPEGDDKPAKYPLMYEVSDVLVINKIDALPVFDFRKDYVEACARRLNPQIKIFYISAKTGEGMKELADYLLEKIQEVNA
;
A
#
# COMPACT_ATOMS: atom_id res chain seq x y z
N MET A 1 28.63 17.55 -37.59
CA MET A 1 28.68 16.94 -36.25
C MET A 1 27.45 16.08 -36.08
N GLU A 2 27.61 14.76 -35.98
CA GLU A 2 26.51 13.90 -35.52
C GLU A 2 26.14 14.30 -34.09
N LYS A 3 24.86 14.54 -33.86
CA LYS A 3 24.33 14.78 -32.51
C LYS A 3 24.30 13.46 -31.77
N ALA A 4 24.72 13.46 -30.51
CA ALA A 4 24.55 12.33 -29.62
C ALA A 4 23.07 11.94 -29.56
N LYS A 5 22.79 10.64 -29.70
CA LYS A 5 21.45 10.08 -29.43
C LYS A 5 21.18 10.28 -27.94
N VAL A 6 20.25 11.18 -27.61
CA VAL A 6 19.71 11.30 -26.26
C VAL A 6 18.65 10.22 -26.15
N ILE A 7 18.87 9.25 -25.27
CA ILE A 7 17.90 8.22 -24.91
C ILE A 7 17.39 8.60 -23.53
N GLU A 8 16.08 8.73 -23.37
CA GLU A 8 15.46 8.97 -22.07
C GLU A 8 15.41 7.67 -21.27
N LEU A 9 16.53 7.34 -20.62
CA LEU A 9 16.71 6.10 -19.88
C LEU A 9 15.66 5.89 -18.76
N LYS A 10 15.08 6.96 -18.21
CA LYS A 10 14.04 6.86 -17.18
C LYS A 10 12.75 6.25 -17.73
N GLU A 11 12.34 6.60 -18.95
CA GLU A 11 11.11 6.10 -19.56
C GLU A 11 11.21 4.60 -19.87
N THR A 12 12.33 4.15 -20.45
CA THR A 12 12.53 2.73 -20.81
C THR A 12 12.52 1.81 -19.59
N ILE A 13 13.13 2.21 -18.47
CA ILE A 13 13.12 1.42 -17.22
C ILE A 13 11.69 1.29 -16.67
N LEU A 14 10.89 2.36 -16.73
CA LEU A 14 9.49 2.33 -16.28
C LEU A 14 8.61 1.49 -17.20
N GLU A 15 8.82 1.54 -18.52
CA GLU A 15 8.11 0.71 -19.49
C GLU A 15 8.37 -0.78 -19.26
N ASP A 16 9.63 -1.16 -19.06
CA ASP A 16 10.01 -2.54 -18.76
C ASP A 16 9.37 -3.01 -17.44
N ASN A 17 9.39 -2.17 -16.39
CA ASN A 17 8.71 -2.48 -15.13
C ASN A 17 7.19 -2.62 -15.29
N ASN A 18 6.54 -1.74 -16.07
CA ASN A 18 5.09 -1.79 -16.27
C ASN A 18 4.66 -3.07 -17.00
N ALA A 19 5.45 -3.52 -17.96
CA ALA A 19 5.24 -4.82 -18.62
C ALA A 19 5.36 -5.97 -17.61
N ASP A 20 6.37 -5.93 -16.74
CA ASP A 20 6.58 -6.96 -15.72
C ASP A 20 5.48 -6.96 -14.65
N ALA A 21 5.02 -5.79 -14.22
CA ALA A 21 3.90 -5.61 -13.30
C ALA A 21 2.61 -6.21 -13.86
N GLN A 22 2.36 -6.05 -15.17
CA GLN A 22 1.21 -6.64 -15.83
C GLN A 22 1.29 -8.18 -15.87
N VAL A 23 2.48 -8.74 -16.08
CA VAL A 23 2.71 -10.19 -15.97
C VAL A 23 2.45 -10.66 -14.54
N LEU A 24 2.98 -9.96 -13.53
CA LEU A 24 2.76 -10.31 -12.13
C LEU A 24 1.26 -10.33 -11.76
N ARG A 25 0.47 -9.35 -12.21
CA ARG A 25 -0.99 -9.37 -12.01
C ARG A 25 -1.67 -10.59 -12.63
N GLN A 26 -1.20 -11.05 -13.79
CA GLN A 26 -1.72 -12.26 -14.42
C GLN A 26 -1.36 -13.52 -13.64
N GLU A 27 -0.14 -13.60 -13.11
CA GLU A 27 0.32 -14.69 -12.23
C GLU A 27 -0.54 -14.75 -10.96
N LEU A 28 -0.73 -13.60 -10.29
CA LEU A 28 -1.55 -13.46 -9.09
C LEU A 28 -3.01 -13.86 -9.34
N LYS A 29 -3.58 -13.42 -10.47
CA LYS A 29 -4.93 -13.82 -10.88
C LYS A 29 -5.05 -15.34 -11.07
N ALA A 30 -4.06 -15.98 -11.69
CA ALA A 30 -4.05 -17.43 -11.85
C ALA A 30 -3.94 -18.17 -10.51
N GLN A 31 -3.28 -17.56 -9.52
CA GLN A 31 -3.13 -18.07 -8.16
C GLN A 31 -4.33 -17.77 -7.26
N LYS A 32 -5.26 -16.90 -7.71
CA LYS A 32 -6.34 -16.34 -6.88
C LYS A 32 -5.82 -15.65 -5.62
N THR A 33 -4.74 -14.91 -5.79
CA THR A 33 -4.12 -14.12 -4.73
C THR A 33 -4.30 -12.65 -5.06
N CYS A 34 -4.88 -11.90 -4.14
CA CYS A 34 -5.01 -10.46 -4.25
C CYS A 34 -3.77 -9.79 -3.61
N LEU A 35 -3.12 -8.89 -4.33
CA LEU A 35 -2.01 -8.08 -3.82
C LEU A 35 -2.46 -6.63 -3.62
N MET A 36 -2.28 -6.12 -2.40
CA MET A 36 -2.46 -4.70 -2.07
C MET A 36 -1.10 -4.05 -1.85
N ASN A 37 -0.86 -2.90 -2.51
CA ASN A 37 0.28 -2.03 -2.21
C ASN A 37 -0.15 -0.99 -1.17
N LEU A 38 0.43 -1.05 0.03
CA LEU A 38 0.15 -0.17 1.16
C LEU A 38 1.23 0.92 1.25
N MET A 39 0.85 2.15 0.93
CA MET A 39 1.74 3.31 0.89
C MET A 39 1.38 4.34 1.97
N SER A 40 2.35 5.11 2.44
CA SER A 40 2.10 6.24 3.35
C SER A 40 3.37 7.08 3.56
N SER A 41 3.27 8.17 4.33
CA SER A 41 4.46 8.76 4.97
C SER A 41 5.02 7.83 6.06
N PRO A 42 6.28 8.04 6.53
CA PRO A 42 6.76 7.42 7.75
C PRO A 42 5.86 7.75 8.94
N GLY A 43 5.54 6.75 9.76
CA GLY A 43 4.76 6.94 10.98
C GLY A 43 3.26 7.19 10.79
N SER A 44 2.71 7.12 9.58
CA SER A 44 1.25 7.25 9.35
C SER A 44 0.43 6.10 9.95
N GLY A 45 1.09 4.98 10.27
CA GLY A 45 0.52 3.84 10.99
C GLY A 45 0.13 2.66 10.09
N LYS A 46 0.97 2.30 9.11
CA LYS A 46 0.79 1.11 8.25
C LYS A 46 0.73 -0.17 9.07
N THR A 47 1.81 -0.51 9.75
CA THR A 47 1.92 -1.69 10.63
C THR A 47 0.82 -1.73 11.69
N SER A 48 0.54 -0.62 12.37
CA SER A 48 -0.56 -0.56 13.37
C SER A 48 -1.94 -0.82 12.76
N THR A 49 -2.17 -0.38 11.52
CA THR A 49 -3.43 -0.64 10.80
C THR A 49 -3.54 -2.12 10.44
N LEU A 50 -2.45 -2.76 9.98
CA LEU A 50 -2.43 -4.19 9.70
C LEU A 50 -2.69 -5.04 10.95
N LEU A 51 -2.06 -4.69 12.08
CA LEU A 51 -2.33 -5.32 13.37
C LEU A 51 -3.81 -5.19 13.77
N ALA A 52 -4.40 -4.01 13.58
CA ALA A 52 -5.80 -3.75 13.89
C ALA A 52 -6.79 -4.44 12.92
N LEU A 53 -6.36 -4.79 11.70
CA LEU A 53 -7.15 -5.56 10.73
C LEU A 53 -7.16 -7.07 11.04
N LYS A 54 -6.11 -7.59 11.67
CA LYS A 54 -5.97 -9.02 12.02
C LYS A 54 -7.25 -9.69 12.53
N PRO A 55 -7.94 -9.18 13.58
CA PRO A 55 -9.13 -9.86 14.12
C PRO A 55 -10.30 -9.93 13.13
N TYR A 56 -10.32 -9.07 12.10
CA TYR A 56 -11.36 -9.07 11.09
C TYR A 56 -11.10 -10.05 9.95
N PHE A 57 -9.82 -10.39 9.71
CA PHE A 57 -9.39 -11.32 8.66
C PHE A 57 -9.20 -12.75 9.18
N GLU A 58 -8.90 -12.91 10.47
CA GLU A 58 -8.68 -14.20 11.11
C GLU A 58 -9.88 -15.14 10.93
N GLY A 59 -9.60 -16.36 10.45
CA GLY A 59 -10.62 -17.37 10.15
C GLY A 59 -11.44 -17.12 8.87
N LYS A 60 -11.22 -16.01 8.16
CA LYS A 60 -11.92 -15.69 6.90
C LYS A 60 -11.04 -15.82 5.66
N ILE A 61 -9.79 -15.40 5.76
CA ILE A 61 -8.81 -15.43 4.65
C ILE A 61 -7.43 -15.82 5.17
N LYS A 62 -6.62 -16.43 4.32
CA LYS A 62 -5.18 -16.61 4.52
C LYS A 62 -4.46 -15.40 3.95
N TRP A 63 -3.70 -14.71 4.80
CA TRP A 63 -3.01 -13.51 4.37
C TRP A 63 -1.61 -13.40 4.99
N GLY A 64 -0.75 -12.62 4.34
CA GLY A 64 0.60 -12.33 4.80
C GLY A 64 1.07 -10.95 4.35
N VAL A 65 2.19 -10.50 4.93
CA VAL A 65 2.72 -9.15 4.72
C VAL A 65 4.16 -9.19 4.25
N MET A 66 4.46 -8.48 3.18
CA MET A 66 5.82 -8.20 2.72
C MET A 66 6.19 -6.80 3.19
N GLU A 67 7.14 -6.73 4.11
CA GLU A 67 7.60 -5.49 4.71
C GLU A 67 8.78 -4.93 3.92
N ALA A 68 8.61 -3.74 3.34
CA ALA A 68 9.65 -3.05 2.61
C ALA A 68 10.21 -1.89 3.45
N ASP A 69 11.42 -2.09 3.97
CA ASP A 69 12.15 -1.03 4.66
C ASP A 69 13.60 -0.95 4.16
N ILE A 70 14.26 0.15 4.49
CA ILE A 70 15.63 0.47 4.11
C ILE A 70 16.62 -0.37 4.90
N ASP A 71 16.44 -0.50 6.23
CA ASP A 71 17.43 -1.16 7.10
C ASP A 71 16.89 -1.58 8.50
N SER A 72 15.62 -2.00 8.58
CA SER A 72 15.01 -2.44 9.85
C SER A 72 14.06 -3.60 9.64
N ASP A 73 14.09 -4.58 10.55
CA ASP A 73 13.18 -5.73 10.63
C ASP A 73 12.11 -5.55 11.73
N VAL A 74 12.01 -4.36 12.30
CA VAL A 74 11.13 -4.08 13.45
C VAL A 74 9.66 -4.34 13.11
N ASP A 75 9.20 -3.89 11.94
CA ASP A 75 7.80 -4.05 11.54
C ASP A 75 7.48 -5.51 11.20
N ALA A 76 8.37 -6.20 10.49
CA ALA A 76 8.23 -7.63 10.19
C ALA A 76 8.17 -8.48 11.47
N ASN A 77 9.08 -8.24 12.42
CA ASN A 77 9.08 -8.95 13.71
C ASN A 77 7.81 -8.66 14.51
N THR A 78 7.34 -7.40 14.53
CA THR A 78 6.11 -7.02 15.22
C THR A 78 4.89 -7.79 14.68
N LEU A 79 4.80 -7.94 13.36
CA LEU A 79 3.71 -8.69 12.73
C LEU A 79 3.82 -10.20 12.98
N ILE A 80 5.03 -10.77 12.93
CA ILE A 80 5.27 -12.18 13.24
C ILE A 80 4.90 -12.50 14.70
N GLU A 81 5.28 -11.64 15.65
CA GLU A 81 4.90 -11.78 17.06
C GLU A 81 3.38 -11.72 17.27
N ALA A 82 2.68 -10.95 16.44
CA ALA A 82 1.22 -10.91 16.41
C ALA A 82 0.59 -12.11 15.67
N GLY A 83 1.39 -13.04 15.12
CA GLY A 83 0.92 -14.23 14.42
C GLY A 83 0.51 -14.00 12.96
N ILE A 84 0.95 -12.89 12.34
CA ILE A 84 0.74 -12.60 10.92
C ILE A 84 1.99 -13.05 10.14
N PRO A 85 1.87 -13.99 9.18
CA PRO A 85 2.98 -14.39 8.34
C PRO A 85 3.60 -13.17 7.64
N SER A 86 4.87 -12.87 7.90
CA SER A 86 5.52 -11.68 7.35
C SER A 86 6.95 -11.94 6.89
N ILE A 87 7.39 -11.22 5.87
CA ILE A 87 8.72 -11.34 5.25
C ILE A 87 9.32 -9.95 5.08
N GLN A 88 10.58 -9.78 5.48
CA GLN A 88 11.33 -8.55 5.25
C GLN A 88 11.96 -8.52 3.86
N LEU A 89 11.63 -7.50 3.07
CA LEU A 89 12.26 -7.16 1.80
C LEU A 89 13.32 -6.09 2.05
N HIS A 90 14.60 -6.49 1.91
CA HIS A 90 15.70 -5.53 1.98
C HIS A 90 15.82 -4.82 0.63
N THR A 91 15.55 -3.52 0.63
CA THR A 91 15.56 -2.71 -0.60
C THR A 91 16.97 -2.29 -1.04
N GLY A 92 18.00 -2.60 -0.26
CA GLY A 92 19.39 -2.29 -0.60
C GLY A 92 19.68 -0.78 -0.73
N GLY A 93 18.88 0.06 -0.05
CA GLY A 93 18.97 1.52 -0.12
C GLY A 93 18.07 2.19 -1.16
N MET A 94 17.24 1.42 -1.89
CA MET A 94 16.23 2.00 -2.80
C MET A 94 15.03 2.57 -2.02
N CYS A 95 14.44 3.66 -2.52
CA CYS A 95 13.28 4.31 -1.88
C CYS A 95 11.91 3.75 -2.33
N HIS A 96 11.90 2.72 -3.19
CA HIS A 96 10.71 2.11 -3.76
C HIS A 96 10.91 0.61 -3.98
N LEU A 97 9.81 -0.07 -4.31
CA LEU A 97 9.80 -1.42 -4.85
C LEU A 97 9.25 -1.42 -6.27
N ASP A 98 9.74 -2.35 -7.07
CA ASP A 98 9.29 -2.62 -8.44
C ASP A 98 8.54 -3.97 -8.50
N ALA A 99 8.09 -4.35 -9.69
CA ALA A 99 7.34 -5.59 -9.90
C ALA A 99 8.17 -6.86 -9.61
N ASP A 100 9.45 -6.89 -9.98
CA ASP A 100 10.28 -8.08 -9.79
C ASP A 100 10.61 -8.31 -8.32
N MET A 101 10.95 -7.25 -7.57
CA MET A 101 11.13 -7.32 -6.12
C MET A 101 9.87 -7.82 -5.41
N THR A 102 8.71 -7.34 -5.86
CA THR A 102 7.41 -7.79 -5.34
C THR A 102 7.19 -9.28 -5.63
N ARG A 103 7.49 -9.73 -6.85
CA ARG A 103 7.43 -11.14 -7.25
C ARG A 103 8.36 -12.02 -6.41
N GLN A 104 9.58 -11.56 -6.13
CA GLN A 104 10.54 -12.27 -5.28
C GLN A 104 9.98 -12.42 -3.86
N GLY A 105 9.40 -11.37 -3.29
CA GLY A 105 8.76 -11.41 -1.98
C GLY A 105 7.60 -12.41 -1.91
N ILE A 106 6.71 -12.42 -2.91
CA ILE A 106 5.58 -13.36 -2.97
C ILE A 106 6.09 -14.81 -2.97
N ARG A 107 7.16 -15.09 -3.72
CA ARG A 107 7.75 -16.44 -3.81
C ARG A 107 8.37 -16.90 -2.48
N ALA A 108 8.78 -15.98 -1.62
CA ALA A 108 9.39 -16.29 -0.33
C ALA A 108 8.38 -16.79 0.72
N PHE A 109 7.06 -16.69 0.47
CA PHE A 109 6.03 -17.35 1.31
C PHE A 109 5.94 -18.87 1.10
N ASP A 110 6.92 -19.50 0.45
CA ASP A 110 7.08 -20.95 0.31
C ASP A 110 5.81 -21.71 -0.14
N ARG A 111 5.07 -21.15 -1.09
CA ARG A 111 3.83 -21.70 -1.69
C ARG A 111 2.66 -21.89 -0.71
N ALA A 112 2.62 -21.15 0.40
CA ALA A 112 1.36 -20.99 1.10
C ALA A 112 0.33 -20.39 0.12
N GLU A 113 -0.79 -21.08 -0.09
CA GLU A 113 -1.92 -20.53 -0.85
C GLU A 113 -2.52 -19.39 -0.03
N LEU A 114 -2.03 -18.17 -0.26
CA LEU A 114 -2.52 -16.94 0.34
C LEU A 114 -3.64 -16.38 -0.53
N ASP A 115 -4.77 -16.03 0.08
CA ASP A 115 -5.85 -15.31 -0.58
C ASP A 115 -5.47 -13.83 -0.76
N PHE A 116 -4.65 -13.31 0.15
CA PHE A 116 -4.29 -11.88 0.21
C PHE A 116 -2.84 -11.67 0.63
N VAL A 117 -2.13 -10.80 -0.08
CA VAL A 117 -0.78 -10.35 0.28
C VAL A 117 -0.80 -8.83 0.38
N VAL A 118 -0.24 -8.32 1.47
CA VAL A 118 0.01 -6.88 1.62
C VAL A 118 1.47 -6.62 1.33
N LEU A 119 1.76 -5.72 0.42
CA LEU A 119 3.07 -5.08 0.32
C LEU A 119 3.04 -3.81 1.17
N GLU A 120 3.57 -3.88 2.39
CA GLU A 120 3.80 -2.70 3.22
C GLU A 120 5.01 -1.95 2.66
N ASN A 121 4.73 -0.94 1.84
CA ASN A 121 5.76 -0.22 1.09
C ASN A 121 6.53 0.77 1.99
N ILE A 122 7.69 1.22 1.51
CA ILE A 122 8.53 2.18 2.22
C ILE A 122 7.70 3.44 2.54
N GLY A 123 7.86 3.97 3.76
CA GLY A 123 7.26 5.23 4.16
C GLY A 123 7.74 6.40 3.31
N ASN A 124 7.06 6.69 2.21
CA ASN A 124 7.37 7.77 1.28
C ASN A 124 6.12 8.11 0.43
N LEU A 125 5.79 9.39 0.27
CA LEU A 125 4.66 9.86 -0.53
C LEU A 125 5.02 10.19 -2.00
N VAL A 126 6.26 9.95 -2.41
CA VAL A 126 6.77 10.28 -3.74
C VAL A 126 7.18 9.02 -4.49
N CYS A 127 8.28 8.37 -4.12
CA CYS A 127 8.83 7.25 -4.91
C CYS A 127 7.82 6.10 -5.11
N PRO A 128 7.09 5.62 -4.08
CA PRO A 128 6.19 4.47 -4.24
C PRO A 128 5.04 4.69 -5.23
N ALA A 129 4.68 5.94 -5.52
CA ALA A 129 3.64 6.26 -6.48
C ALA A 129 4.13 6.28 -7.94
N GLU A 130 5.45 6.31 -8.17
CA GLU A 130 6.04 6.33 -9.53
C GLU A 130 6.19 4.92 -10.14
N PHE A 131 6.16 3.87 -9.31
CA PHE A 131 6.50 2.50 -9.73
C PHE A 131 5.31 1.56 -9.57
N ASP A 132 4.97 0.89 -10.66
CA ASP A 132 3.98 -0.17 -10.65
C ASP A 132 4.56 -1.44 -10.01
N THR A 133 4.04 -1.85 -8.86
CA THR A 133 4.46 -3.05 -8.12
C THR A 133 3.74 -4.32 -8.58
N GLY A 134 2.83 -4.23 -9.56
CA GLY A 134 1.96 -5.33 -9.95
C GLY A 134 0.83 -5.61 -8.96
N ALA A 135 0.58 -4.71 -8.01
CA ALA A 135 -0.56 -4.77 -7.12
C ALA A 135 -1.90 -4.69 -7.88
N ASN A 136 -2.92 -5.34 -7.32
CA ASN A 136 -4.29 -5.27 -7.82
C ASN A 136 -4.96 -3.95 -7.46
N PHE A 137 -4.58 -3.37 -6.32
CA PHE A 137 -5.02 -2.05 -5.91
C PHE A 137 -4.02 -1.40 -4.93
N ASN A 138 -4.06 -0.08 -4.87
CA ASN A 138 -3.23 0.75 -4.02
C ASN A 138 -4.05 1.33 -2.86
N LEU A 139 -3.56 1.15 -1.63
CA LEU A 139 -4.10 1.81 -0.44
C LEU A 139 -3.07 2.79 0.11
N THR A 140 -3.47 4.04 0.29
CA THR A 140 -2.63 5.06 0.94
C THR A 140 -3.18 5.45 2.30
N ILE A 141 -2.32 5.47 3.31
CA ILE A 141 -2.64 6.03 4.64
C ILE A 141 -2.13 7.47 4.74
N LEU A 142 -3.02 8.37 5.11
CA LEU A 142 -2.73 9.73 5.56
C LEU A 142 -3.15 9.84 7.03
N SER A 143 -2.23 10.16 7.94
CA SER A 143 -2.60 10.38 9.34
C SER A 143 -2.98 11.84 9.62
N VAL A 144 -3.92 12.05 10.55
CA VAL A 144 -4.36 13.39 10.97
C VAL A 144 -3.19 14.34 11.32
N PRO A 145 -2.16 13.92 12.09
CA PRO A 145 -1.04 14.80 12.43
C PRO A 145 -0.21 15.30 11.25
N GLU A 146 -0.28 14.64 10.09
CA GLU A 146 0.44 15.09 8.89
C GLU A 146 -0.20 16.36 8.32
N GLY A 147 -1.53 16.51 8.44
CA GLY A 147 -2.29 17.64 7.93
C GLY A 147 -3.07 17.32 6.64
N ASP A 148 -4.22 17.99 6.49
CA ASP A 148 -5.21 17.76 5.42
C ASP A 148 -4.76 18.18 4.00
N ASP A 149 -3.58 18.80 3.88
CA ASP A 149 -3.05 19.37 2.66
C ASP A 149 -2.24 18.39 1.80
N LYS A 150 -2.02 17.16 2.28
CA LYS A 150 -1.16 16.19 1.57
C LYS A 150 -1.64 15.84 0.16
N PRO A 151 -2.94 15.68 -0.12
CA PRO A 151 -3.38 15.48 -1.50
C PRO A 151 -3.00 16.63 -2.45
N ALA A 152 -3.00 17.87 -1.96
CA ALA A 152 -2.56 19.01 -2.78
C ALA A 152 -1.03 19.04 -3.00
N LYS A 153 -0.25 18.51 -2.05
CA LYS A 153 1.23 18.51 -2.09
C LYS A 153 1.82 17.31 -2.83
N TYR A 154 1.17 16.16 -2.80
CA TYR A 154 1.66 14.90 -3.37
C TYR A 154 0.64 14.30 -4.34
N PRO A 155 0.25 15.01 -5.41
CA PRO A 155 -0.93 14.67 -6.21
C PRO A 155 -0.88 13.26 -6.79
N LEU A 156 0.27 12.82 -7.31
CA LEU A 156 0.43 11.49 -7.92
C LEU A 156 0.06 10.36 -6.96
N MET A 157 0.47 10.46 -5.68
CA MET A 157 0.16 9.44 -4.67
C MET A 157 -1.35 9.20 -4.56
N TYR A 158 -2.15 10.26 -4.56
CA TYR A 158 -3.60 10.17 -4.42
C TYR A 158 -4.32 9.94 -5.75
N GLU A 159 -3.67 10.22 -6.88
CA GLU A 159 -4.17 9.87 -8.21
C GLU A 159 -4.14 8.34 -8.42
N VAL A 160 -3.07 7.68 -7.99
CA VAL A 160 -2.88 6.23 -8.16
C VAL A 160 -3.50 5.38 -7.04
N SER A 161 -3.96 5.99 -5.94
CA SER A 161 -4.63 5.28 -4.84
C SER A 161 -6.07 4.93 -5.17
N ASP A 162 -6.44 3.67 -5.01
CA ASP A 162 -7.84 3.23 -5.03
C ASP A 162 -8.55 3.51 -3.70
N VAL A 163 -7.79 3.43 -2.60
CA VAL A 163 -8.28 3.62 -1.24
C VAL A 163 -7.40 4.63 -0.50
N LEU A 164 -8.03 5.64 0.10
CA LEU A 164 -7.42 6.57 1.03
C LEU A 164 -7.94 6.31 2.44
N VAL A 165 -7.04 5.98 3.35
CA VAL A 165 -7.34 5.83 4.77
C VAL A 165 -6.84 7.07 5.51
N ILE A 166 -7.74 7.80 6.14
CA ILE A 166 -7.42 8.85 7.11
C ILE A 166 -7.29 8.21 8.49
N ASN A 167 -6.07 7.97 8.94
CA ASN A 167 -5.78 7.29 10.21
C ASN A 167 -5.55 8.29 11.37
N LYS A 168 -5.55 7.78 12.59
CA LYS A 168 -5.37 8.52 13.84
C LYS A 168 -6.45 9.58 14.05
N ILE A 169 -7.69 9.26 13.71
CA ILE A 169 -8.82 10.20 13.88
C ILE A 169 -9.11 10.53 15.34
N ASP A 170 -8.61 9.73 16.28
CA ASP A 170 -8.59 10.05 17.71
C ASP A 170 -7.79 11.33 18.03
N ALA A 171 -6.91 11.78 17.11
CA ALA A 171 -6.17 13.03 17.23
C ALA A 171 -6.91 14.25 16.66
N LEU A 172 -8.04 14.09 15.97
CA LEU A 172 -8.81 15.23 15.40
C LEU A 172 -9.07 16.36 16.41
N PRO A 173 -9.39 16.12 17.69
CA PRO A 173 -9.66 17.21 18.64
C PRO A 173 -8.48 18.15 18.91
N VAL A 174 -7.24 17.75 18.56
CA VAL A 174 -6.01 18.53 18.84
C VAL A 174 -5.29 19.00 17.57
N PHE A 175 -5.81 18.67 16.38
CA PHE A 175 -5.26 19.11 15.09
C PHE A 175 -6.32 19.84 14.27
N ASP A 176 -5.93 20.92 13.60
CA ASP A 176 -6.78 21.61 12.63
C ASP A 176 -6.80 20.84 11.31
N PHE A 177 -7.56 19.75 11.28
CA PHE A 177 -7.69 18.86 10.13
C PHE A 177 -9.10 18.96 9.53
N ARG A 178 -9.20 19.52 8.33
CA ARG A 178 -10.44 19.80 7.63
C ARG A 178 -10.81 18.62 6.72
N LYS A 179 -11.75 17.80 7.20
CA LYS A 179 -12.25 16.60 6.47
C LYS A 179 -12.75 16.95 5.06
N ASP A 180 -13.60 17.95 4.94
CA ASP A 180 -14.16 18.37 3.65
C ASP A 180 -13.08 18.79 2.64
N TYR A 181 -12.00 19.42 3.11
CA TYR A 181 -10.90 19.87 2.26
C TYR A 181 -10.06 18.71 1.74
N VAL A 182 -9.66 17.77 2.61
CA VAL A 182 -8.87 16.60 2.19
C VAL A 182 -9.67 15.73 1.22
N GLU A 183 -10.96 15.53 1.48
CA GLU A 183 -11.85 14.76 0.61
C GLU A 183 -12.03 15.42 -0.76
N ALA A 184 -12.27 16.73 -0.79
CA ALA A 184 -12.40 17.47 -2.05
C ALA A 184 -11.10 17.43 -2.87
N CYS A 185 -9.94 17.54 -2.22
CA CYS A 185 -8.65 17.45 -2.91
C CYS A 185 -8.40 16.05 -3.46
N ALA A 186 -8.63 15.00 -2.66
CA ALA A 186 -8.46 13.62 -3.08
C ALA A 186 -9.41 13.26 -4.24
N ARG A 187 -10.70 13.58 -4.14
CA ARG A 187 -11.69 13.28 -5.20
C ARG A 187 -11.48 14.09 -6.47
N ARG A 188 -10.85 15.26 -6.39
CA ARG A 188 -10.46 16.03 -7.58
C ARG A 188 -9.35 15.34 -8.38
N LEU A 189 -8.44 14.64 -7.70
CA LEU A 189 -7.36 13.87 -8.32
C LEU A 189 -7.86 12.51 -8.80
N ASN A 190 -8.59 11.79 -7.94
CA ASN A 190 -9.20 10.51 -8.27
C ASN A 190 -10.68 10.49 -7.84
N PRO A 191 -11.63 10.70 -8.78
CA PRO A 191 -13.06 10.69 -8.48
C PRO A 191 -13.60 9.35 -7.95
N GLN A 192 -12.88 8.25 -8.16
CA GLN A 192 -13.30 6.90 -7.73
C GLN A 192 -12.72 6.49 -6.36
N ILE A 193 -11.81 7.28 -5.79
CA ILE A 193 -11.13 6.95 -4.54
C ILE A 193 -12.11 6.70 -3.41
N LYS A 194 -11.94 5.58 -2.70
CA LYS A 194 -12.70 5.28 -1.48
C LYS A 194 -11.98 5.85 -0.27
N ILE A 195 -12.71 6.58 0.56
CA ILE A 195 -12.13 7.27 1.72
C ILE A 195 -12.69 6.66 3.00
N PHE A 196 -11.81 6.20 3.89
CA PHE A 196 -12.15 5.66 5.19
C PHE A 196 -11.50 6.47 6.29
N TYR A 197 -12.24 6.77 7.35
CA TYR A 197 -11.72 7.40 8.55
C TYR A 197 -11.55 6.32 9.62
N ILE A 198 -10.33 6.12 10.11
CA ILE A 198 -10.04 5.08 11.11
C ILE A 198 -9.20 5.61 12.27
N SER A 199 -9.30 4.94 13.40
CA SER A 199 -8.23 4.94 14.40
C SER A 199 -7.82 3.50 14.67
N ALA A 200 -6.64 3.13 14.19
CA ALA A 200 -6.03 1.84 14.53
C ALA A 200 -5.82 1.67 16.05
N LYS A 201 -5.77 2.78 16.81
CA LYS A 201 -5.61 2.78 18.26
C LYS A 201 -6.92 2.47 19.00
N THR A 202 -8.04 3.06 18.58
CA THR A 202 -9.33 2.88 19.27
C THR A 202 -10.22 1.81 18.64
N GLY A 203 -9.93 1.41 17.40
CA GLY A 203 -10.74 0.51 16.59
C GLY A 203 -11.86 1.20 15.80
N GLU A 204 -12.04 2.51 15.96
CA GLU A 204 -13.03 3.28 15.20
C GLU A 204 -12.77 3.16 13.69
N GLY A 205 -13.82 2.90 12.90
CA GLY A 205 -13.75 2.74 11.44
C GLY A 205 -13.07 1.46 10.94
N MET A 206 -12.40 0.68 11.80
CA MET A 206 -11.65 -0.51 11.37
C MET A 206 -12.52 -1.60 10.76
N LYS A 207 -13.73 -1.80 11.30
CA LYS A 207 -14.66 -2.81 10.77
C LYS A 207 -15.10 -2.46 9.34
N GLU A 208 -15.44 -1.20 9.09
CA GLU A 208 -15.89 -0.74 7.77
C GLU A 208 -14.78 -0.88 6.72
N LEU A 209 -13.55 -0.51 7.09
CA LEU A 209 -12.38 -0.75 6.25
C LEU A 209 -12.18 -2.25 5.98
N ALA A 210 -12.23 -3.09 7.02
CA ALA A 210 -12.01 -4.52 6.89
C ALA A 210 -13.07 -5.20 6.00
N ASP A 211 -14.34 -4.84 6.15
CA ASP A 211 -15.43 -5.38 5.34
C ASP A 211 -15.23 -5.01 3.86
N TYR A 212 -14.89 -3.75 3.58
CA TYR A 212 -14.57 -3.31 2.21
C TYR A 212 -13.38 -4.07 1.62
N LEU A 213 -12.31 -4.27 2.39
CA LEU A 213 -11.13 -5.00 1.92
C LEU A 213 -11.47 -6.47 1.63
N LEU A 214 -12.27 -7.12 2.48
CA LEU A 214 -12.72 -8.50 2.27
C LEU A 214 -13.56 -8.63 0.98
N GLU A 215 -14.49 -7.70 0.74
CA GLU A 215 -15.26 -7.65 -0.51
C GLU A 215 -14.35 -7.46 -1.72
N LYS A 216 -13.38 -6.55 -1.62
CA LYS A 216 -12.41 -6.28 -2.71
C LYS A 216 -11.55 -7.49 -3.02
N ILE A 217 -11.06 -8.19 -2.00
CA ILE A 217 -10.27 -9.41 -2.15
C ILE A 217 -11.10 -10.49 -2.85
N GLN A 218 -12.36 -10.66 -2.47
CA GLN A 218 -13.26 -11.61 -3.14
C GLN A 218 -13.52 -11.25 -4.60
N GLU A 219 -13.72 -9.96 -4.92
CA GLU A 219 -13.88 -9.48 -6.30
C GLU A 219 -12.64 -9.79 -7.15
N VAL A 220 -11.44 -9.55 -6.63
CA VAL A 220 -10.18 -9.77 -7.34
C VAL A 220 -9.90 -11.26 -7.55
N ASN A 221 -10.24 -12.10 -6.57
CA ASN A 221 -9.95 -13.54 -6.58
C ASN A 221 -11.02 -14.38 -7.30
N ALA A 222 -12.13 -13.78 -7.73
CA ALA A 222 -13.22 -14.44 -8.46
C ALA A 222 -12.82 -14.84 -9.89
#